data_AF-A0A821EXI3-F1
#
_entry.id   AF-A0A821EXI3-F1
#
_cell.length_a   1.000
_cell.length_b   1.000
_cell.length_c   1.000
_cell.angle_alpha   90.00
_cell.angle_beta   90.00
_cell.angle_gamma   90.00
#
_symmetry.space_group_name_H-M   'P 1'
#
loop_
_entity.id
_entity.type
_entity.pdbx_description
1 polymer ?
#
loop_
_entity_poly.entity_id
_entity_poly.type
_entity_poly.pdbx_seq_one_letter_code
_entity_poly.pdbx_strand_id
1 'polypeptide(L)'
;MFHFVSKVCSNPKWHARRAAIEFVQNMIFCNLFNARPYAQRLRQLVFKCLFDEQFEVRTVASVSLSGFYQCGYIQINNDDLKYFRVMSKTSYFTKVDGKKITSAENIVKRHGG
;
A
#
# COMPACT_ATOMS: atom_id res chain seq x y z
N MET A 1 -11.60 -10.72 12.66
CA MET A 1 -11.81 -9.93 11.42
C MET A 1 -10.51 -9.54 10.71
N PHE A 2 -9.57 -8.83 11.36
CA PHE A 2 -8.30 -8.39 10.72
C PHE A 2 -7.41 -9.50 10.17
N HIS A 3 -7.32 -10.64 10.88
CA HIS A 3 -6.56 -11.79 10.41
C HIS A 3 -7.06 -12.30 9.05
N PHE A 4 -8.39 -12.31 8.85
CA PHE A 4 -9.00 -12.73 7.59
C PHE A 4 -8.65 -11.78 6.45
N VAL A 5 -8.82 -10.47 6.66
CA VAL A 5 -8.46 -9.44 5.67
C VAL A 5 -7.00 -9.56 5.25
N SER A 6 -6.08 -9.66 6.22
CA SER A 6 -4.65 -9.82 5.93
C SER A 6 -4.34 -11.08 5.10
N LYS A 7 -5.09 -12.17 5.33
CA LYS A 7 -4.98 -13.42 4.57
C LYS A 7 -5.48 -13.23 3.13
N VAL A 8 -6.59 -12.52 2.93
CA VAL A 8 -7.12 -12.22 1.59
C VAL A 8 -6.21 -11.24 0.84
N CYS A 9 -5.60 -10.26 1.51
CA CYS A 9 -4.57 -9.39 0.94
C CYS A 9 -3.26 -10.10 0.59
N SER A 10 -3.12 -11.40 0.92
CA SER A 10 -1.99 -12.24 0.50
C SER A 10 -2.43 -13.34 -0.47
N ASN A 11 -3.65 -13.25 -1.01
CA ASN A 11 -4.14 -14.21 -1.99
C ASN A 11 -3.37 -14.07 -3.32
N PRO A 12 -3.05 -15.17 -4.01
CA PRO A 12 -2.39 -15.12 -5.32
C PRO A 12 -3.21 -14.36 -6.37
N LYS A 13 -4.54 -14.32 -6.25
CA LYS A 13 -5.42 -13.57 -7.15
C LYS A 13 -5.45 -12.10 -6.74
N TRP A 14 -4.93 -11.24 -7.61
CA TRP A 14 -4.91 -9.79 -7.38
C TRP A 14 -6.31 -9.18 -7.19
N HIS A 15 -7.34 -9.71 -7.86
CA HIS A 15 -8.73 -9.28 -7.68
C HIS A 15 -9.18 -9.41 -6.23
N ALA A 16 -8.79 -10.48 -5.53
CA ALA A 16 -9.13 -10.68 -4.13
C ALA A 16 -8.41 -9.67 -3.23
N ARG A 17 -7.14 -9.38 -3.52
CA ARG A 17 -6.36 -8.37 -2.78
C ARG A 17 -6.94 -6.98 -2.96
N ARG A 18 -7.30 -6.61 -4.20
CA ARG A 18 -7.98 -5.35 -4.51
C ARG A 18 -9.30 -5.23 -3.75
N ALA A 19 -10.18 -6.22 -3.87
CA ALA A 19 -11.48 -6.22 -3.20
C ALA A 19 -11.35 -6.16 -1.67
N ALA A 20 -10.32 -6.78 -1.10
CA ALA A 20 -10.06 -6.71 0.33
C ALA A 20 -9.72 -5.28 0.78
N ILE A 21 -8.95 -4.52 0.00
CA ILE A 21 -8.62 -3.12 0.32
C ILE A 21 -9.87 -2.24 0.18
N GLU A 22 -10.66 -2.41 -0.89
CA GLU A 22 -11.92 -1.68 -1.08
C GLU A 22 -12.91 -1.94 0.08
N PHE A 23 -13.01 -3.20 0.51
CA PHE A 23 -13.81 -3.58 1.69
C PHE A 23 -13.31 -2.89 2.96
N VAL A 24 -11.99 -2.90 3.20
CA VAL A 24 -11.38 -2.25 4.36
C VAL A 24 -11.65 -0.74 4.36
N GLN A 25 -11.51 -0.10 3.21
CA GLN A 25 -11.75 1.33 3.04
C GLN A 25 -13.19 1.69 3.44
N ASN A 26 -14.17 0.99 2.87
CA ASN A 26 -15.58 1.19 3.21
C ASN A 26 -15.87 0.90 4.69
N MET A 27 -15.31 -0.19 5.24
CA MET A 27 -15.49 -0.56 6.63
C MET A 27 -14.97 0.53 7.59
N ILE A 28 -13.79 1.10 7.30
CA ILE A 28 -13.21 2.19 8.10
C ILE A 28 -14.05 3.45 7.97
N PHE A 29 -14.44 3.86 6.75
CA PHE A 29 -15.21 5.09 6.57
C PHE A 29 -16.59 5.02 7.22
N CYS A 30 -17.26 3.88 7.19
CA CYS A 30 -18.53 3.70 7.88
C CYS A 30 -18.39 3.58 9.41
N ASN A 31 -17.21 3.23 9.93
CA ASN A 31 -17.02 2.89 11.35
C ASN A 31 -15.80 3.57 11.96
N LEU A 32 -15.51 4.80 11.56
CA LEU A 32 -14.23 5.49 11.81
C LEU A 32 -13.75 5.40 13.26
N PHE A 33 -14.63 5.74 14.22
CA PHE A 33 -14.30 5.73 15.65
C PHE A 33 -14.06 4.32 16.18
N ASN A 34 -14.91 3.36 15.80
CA ASN A 34 -14.79 1.96 16.20
C ASN A 34 -13.57 1.26 15.59
N ALA A 35 -13.13 1.73 14.42
CA ALA A 35 -11.97 1.18 13.72
C ALA A 35 -10.62 1.70 14.27
N ARG A 36 -10.60 2.78 15.08
CA ARG A 36 -9.34 3.42 15.54
C ARG A 36 -8.34 2.47 16.22
N PRO A 37 -8.74 1.50 17.06
CA PRO A 37 -7.80 0.56 17.69
C PRO A 37 -6.97 -0.27 16.69
N TYR A 38 -7.38 -0.33 15.43
CA TYR A 38 -6.74 -1.11 14.38
C TYR A 38 -5.90 -0.29 13.40
N ALA A 39 -5.80 1.02 13.60
CA ALA A 39 -5.17 1.96 12.67
C ALA A 39 -3.73 1.52 12.30
N GLN A 40 -2.93 1.10 13.28
CA GLN A 40 -1.54 0.70 13.02
C GLN A 40 -1.43 -0.58 12.17
N ARG A 41 -2.30 -1.58 12.42
CA ARG A 41 -2.32 -2.82 11.63
C ARG A 41 -2.78 -2.55 10.20
N LEU A 42 -3.74 -1.65 10.03
CA LEU A 42 -4.24 -1.24 8.72
C LEU A 42 -3.24 -0.40 7.95
N ARG A 43 -2.51 0.48 8.64
CA ARG A 43 -1.39 1.22 8.04
C ARG A 43 -0.37 0.25 7.44
N GLN A 44 0.07 -0.75 8.20
CA GLN A 44 1.00 -1.77 7.72
C GLN A 44 0.46 -2.56 6.52
N LEU A 45 -0.82 -2.94 6.56
CA LEU A 45 -1.48 -3.65 5.46
C LEU A 45 -1.51 -2.82 4.18
N VAL A 46 -1.95 -1.56 4.27
CA VAL A 46 -2.06 -0.64 3.13
C VAL A 46 -0.67 -0.35 2.56
N PHE A 47 0.33 -0.16 3.43
CA PHE A 47 1.72 0.04 3.02
C PHE A 47 2.24 -1.18 2.26
N LYS A 48 1.95 -2.40 2.71
CA LYS A 48 2.30 -3.62 1.96
C LYS A 48 1.67 -3.59 0.55
N CYS A 49 0.40 -3.22 0.46
CA CYS A 49 -0.33 -3.17 -0.81
C CYS A 49 0.10 -2.03 -1.76
N LEU A 50 0.73 -0.97 -1.26
CA LEU A 50 1.33 0.07 -2.10
C LEU A 50 2.50 -0.44 -2.95
N PHE A 51 3.12 -1.54 -2.53
CA PHE A 51 4.22 -2.20 -3.25
C PHE A 51 3.79 -3.56 -3.84
N ASP A 52 2.49 -3.77 -4.02
CA ASP A 52 1.96 -4.96 -4.69
C ASP A 52 2.42 -5.01 -6.14
N GLU A 53 2.63 -6.20 -6.70
CA GLU A 53 3.03 -6.38 -8.10
C GLU A 53 1.97 -5.83 -9.08
N GLN A 54 0.69 -5.90 -8.72
CA GLN A 54 -0.40 -5.48 -9.58
C GLN A 54 -0.73 -3.99 -9.42
N PHE A 55 -0.77 -3.27 -10.54
CA PHE A 55 -1.02 -1.82 -10.56
C PHE A 55 -2.36 -1.43 -9.91
N GLU A 56 -3.42 -2.16 -10.19
CA GLU A 56 -4.76 -1.91 -9.69
C GLU A 56 -4.84 -2.01 -8.17
N VAL A 57 -4.08 -2.95 -7.58
CA VAL A 57 -3.98 -3.08 -6.12
C VAL A 57 -3.25 -1.89 -5.53
N ARG A 58 -2.15 -1.45 -6.14
CA ARG A 58 -1.40 -0.25 -5.71
C ARG A 58 -2.24 1.02 -5.78
N THR A 59 -3.00 1.20 -6.86
CA THR A 59 -3.84 2.38 -7.06
C THR A 59 -4.94 2.47 -5.99
N VAL A 60 -5.63 1.36 -5.72
CA VAL A 60 -6.63 1.31 -4.65
C VAL A 60 -6.00 1.52 -3.27
N ALA A 61 -4.81 0.96 -3.02
CA ALA A 61 -4.07 1.20 -1.78
C ALA A 61 -3.72 2.69 -1.60
N SER A 62 -3.29 3.37 -2.66
CA SER A 62 -2.96 4.81 -2.66
C SER A 62 -4.17 5.69 -2.39
N VAL A 63 -5.29 5.44 -3.10
CA VAL A 63 -6.55 6.15 -2.87
C VAL A 63 -7.05 5.93 -1.43
N SER A 64 -6.99 4.70 -0.94
CA SER A 64 -7.39 4.36 0.44
C SER A 64 -6.51 5.09 1.46
N LEU A 65 -5.18 5.06 1.30
CA LEU A 65 -4.26 5.72 2.20
C LEU A 65 -4.50 7.23 2.25
N SER A 66 -4.68 7.86 1.09
CA SER A 66 -5.02 9.29 1.00
C SER A 66 -6.30 9.60 1.78
N GLY A 67 -7.35 8.80 1.59
CA GLY A 67 -8.60 8.95 2.34
C GLY A 67 -8.42 8.75 3.85
N PHE A 68 -7.59 7.80 4.28
CA PHE A 68 -7.29 7.59 5.71
C PHE A 68 -6.54 8.75 6.34
N TYR A 69 -5.67 9.43 5.58
CA TYR A 69 -5.04 10.68 6.04
C TYR A 69 -6.06 11.81 6.11
N GLN A 70 -6.88 11.98 5.08
CA GLN A 70 -7.89 13.05 5.00
C GLN A 70 -8.91 12.98 6.15
N CYS A 71 -9.37 11.79 6.53
CA CYS A 71 -10.31 11.61 7.63
C CYS A 71 -9.63 11.50 9.01
N GLY A 72 -8.31 11.67 9.10
CA GLY A 72 -7.56 11.58 10.37
C GLY A 72 -7.60 10.19 11.01
N TYR A 73 -7.81 9.13 10.21
CA TYR A 73 -7.75 7.75 10.66
C TYR A 73 -6.30 7.30 10.86
N ILE A 74 -5.44 7.62 9.90
CA ILE A 74 -3.98 7.47 9.99
C ILE A 74 -3.40 8.88 10.07
N GLN A 75 -2.43 9.08 10.96
CA GLN A 75 -1.67 10.33 11.03
C GLN A 75 -0.42 10.22 10.15
N ILE A 76 -0.10 11.29 9.43
CA ILE A 76 1.13 11.36 8.64
C ILE A 76 2.32 11.44 9.60
N ASN A 77 3.26 10.50 9.48
CA ASN A 77 4.53 10.54 10.22
C ASN A 77 5.67 11.00 9.29
N ASN A 78 6.61 11.75 9.84
CA ASN A 78 7.84 12.15 9.16
C ASN A 78 8.67 10.96 8.67
N ASP A 79 8.66 9.83 9.39
CA ASP A 79 9.37 8.63 8.94
C ASP A 79 8.72 8.02 7.69
N ASP A 80 7.40 8.08 7.59
CA ASP A 80 6.68 7.61 6.40
C ASP A 80 6.98 8.51 5.20
N LEU A 81 7.02 9.83 5.39
CA LEU A 81 7.41 10.78 4.34
C LEU A 81 8.85 10.54 3.86
N LYS A 82 9.78 10.28 4.79
CA LYS A 82 11.17 9.94 4.44
C LYS A 82 11.21 8.63 3.66
N TYR A 83 10.49 7.60 4.10
CA TYR A 83 10.41 6.30 3.43
C TYR A 83 9.89 6.43 2.00
N PHE A 84 8.74 7.10 1.81
CA PHE A 84 8.17 7.34 0.48
C PHE A 84 9.10 8.15 -0.41
N ARG A 85 9.77 9.18 0.13
CA ARG A 85 10.77 9.97 -0.61
C ARG A 85 11.98 9.16 -1.07
N VAL A 86 12.40 8.15 -0.31
CA VAL A 86 13.46 7.23 -0.73
C VAL A 86 12.95 6.32 -1.85
N MET A 87 11.76 5.75 -1.67
CA MET A 87 11.15 4.84 -2.65
C MET A 87 10.90 5.53 -4.00
N SER A 88 10.36 6.75 -4.03
CA SER A 88 10.10 7.52 -5.27
C SER A 88 11.35 7.88 -6.06
N LYS A 89 12.54 7.81 -5.42
CA LYS A 89 13.84 8.03 -6.07
C LYS A 89 14.48 6.74 -6.59
N THR A 90 13.85 5.58 -6.42
CA THR A 90 14.37 4.29 -6.92
C THR A 90 14.60 4.36 -8.43
N SER A 91 15.75 3.87 -8.89
CA SER A 91 16.10 3.79 -10.32
C SER A 91 15.31 2.68 -11.00
N TYR A 92 14.64 2.97 -12.12
CA TYR A 92 13.94 1.98 -12.93
C TYR A 92 14.85 0.86 -13.47
N PHE A 93 16.16 1.11 -13.54
CA PHE A 93 17.14 0.18 -14.07
C PHE A 93 17.98 -0.45 -12.98
N THR A 94 18.34 -1.72 -13.19
CA THR A 94 19.40 -2.45 -12.50
C THR A 94 20.56 -2.67 -13.46
N LYS A 95 21.80 -2.71 -12.96
CA LYS A 95 22.98 -3.05 -13.77
C LYS A 95 23.25 -4.55 -13.67
N VAL A 96 23.30 -5.22 -14.81
CA VAL A 96 23.74 -6.62 -14.94
C VAL A 96 24.81 -6.63 -16.03
N ASP A 97 26.01 -7.10 -15.70
CA ASP A 97 27.17 -7.13 -16.61
C ASP A 97 27.44 -5.79 -17.32
N GLY A 98 27.33 -4.69 -16.57
CA GLY A 98 27.55 -3.32 -17.08
C GLY A 98 26.40 -2.74 -17.92
N LYS A 99 25.39 -3.55 -18.31
CA LYS A 99 24.20 -3.10 -19.04
C LYS A 99 23.07 -2.70 -18.11
N LYS A 100 22.37 -1.61 -18.46
CA LYS A 100 21.15 -1.19 -17.75
C LYS A 100 19.97 -2.01 -18.25
N ILE A 101 19.33 -2.76 -17.35
CA ILE A 101 18.15 -3.56 -17.63
C ILE A 101 17.01 -3.03 -16.76
N THR A 102 15.81 -2.89 -17.34
CA THR A 102 14.62 -2.45 -16.62
C THR A 102 14.24 -3.50 -15.57
N SER A 103 14.07 -3.06 -14.32
CA SER A 103 13.66 -3.93 -13.21
C SER A 103 12.20 -3.65 -12.84
N ALA A 104 11.35 -4.66 -12.99
CA ALA A 104 9.94 -4.59 -12.58
C ALA A 104 9.81 -4.26 -11.09
N GLU A 105 10.67 -4.86 -10.26
CA GLU A 105 10.70 -4.61 -8.82
C GLU A 105 11.02 -3.14 -8.50
N ASN A 106 11.97 -2.55 -9.22
CA ASN A 106 12.32 -1.15 -9.02
C ASN A 106 11.22 -0.20 -9.49
N ILE A 107 10.51 -0.55 -10.57
CA ILE A 107 9.33 0.21 -11.03
C ILE A 107 8.25 0.19 -9.94
N VAL A 108 7.98 -0.98 -9.36
CA VAL A 108 6.99 -1.12 -8.27
C VAL A 108 7.40 -0.29 -7.05
N LYS A 109 8.66 -0.39 -6.61
CA LYS A 109 9.20 0.43 -5.51
C LYS A 109 9.06 1.92 -5.78
N ARG A 110 9.40 2.37 -6.98
CA ARG A 110 9.29 3.77 -7.34
C ARG A 110 7.85 4.26 -7.43
N HIS A 111 6.94 3.43 -7.93
CA HIS A 111 5.52 3.76 -8.01
C HIS A 111 4.83 3.80 -6.63
N GLY A 112 5.23 2.92 -5.72
CA GLY A 112 4.68 2.88 -4.36
C GLY A 112 5.22 3.97 -3.44
N GLY A 113 6.30 4.64 -3.83
CA GLY A 113 6.93 5.77 -3.13
C GLY A 113 6.46 7.11 -3.64
#